data_AF-A0A6N0NVG0-F1
#
_entry.id   AF-A0A6N0NVG0-F1
#
_cell.length_a   1.000
_cell.length_b   1.000
_cell.length_c   1.000
_cell.angle_alpha   90.00
_cell.angle_beta   90.00
_cell.angle_gamma   90.00
#
_symmetry.space_group_name_H-M   'P 1'
#
loop_
_entity.id
_entity.type
_entity.pdbx_description
1 polymer ?
#
loop_
_entity_poly.entity_id
_entity_poly.type
_entity_poly.pdbx_seq_one_letter_code
_entity_poly.pdbx_strand_id
1 'polypeptide(L)'
;MSQSVTFESEIKVLLKTGKVVLGSDKSIKLLKMGKLKGVVVASTLRSDIKEDIMRYASLSGVPVVEYKGSGWELGTLVGKPFLISTIGIEDTGDSRILELGNK
;
A
#
# COMPACT_ATOMS: atom_id res chain seq x y z
N MET A 1 17.43 -18.70 13.18
CA MET A 1 16.42 -17.67 13.51
C MET A 1 15.92 -17.11 12.19
N SER A 2 14.90 -17.74 11.63
CA SER A 2 14.29 -17.29 10.38
C SER A 2 13.48 -16.04 10.70
N GLN A 3 14.01 -14.86 10.40
CA GLN A 3 13.23 -13.63 10.48
C GLN A 3 12.13 -13.73 9.42
N SER A 4 10.94 -14.10 9.84
CA SER A 4 9.72 -13.91 9.07
C SER A 4 9.57 -12.40 8.90
N VAL A 5 9.97 -11.86 7.75
CA VAL A 5 9.67 -10.47 7.41
C VAL A 5 8.17 -10.38 7.21
N THR A 6 7.46 -9.96 8.25
CA THR A 6 6.00 -9.84 8.24
C THR A 6 5.61 -8.49 7.65
N PHE A 7 4.60 -8.48 6.77
CA PHE A 7 4.04 -7.27 6.15
C PHE A 7 3.79 -6.13 7.14
N GLU A 8 3.33 -6.47 8.34
CA GLU A 8 3.04 -5.54 9.44
C GLU A 8 4.29 -4.80 9.94
N SER A 9 5.42 -5.50 10.08
CA SER A 9 6.69 -4.93 10.50
C SER A 9 7.21 -3.97 9.44
N GLU A 10 7.11 -4.35 8.17
CA GLU A 10 7.51 -3.52 7.04
C GLU A 10 6.67 -2.25 6.92
N ILE A 11 5.34 -2.35 7.08
CA ILE A 11 4.47 -1.17 7.19
C ILE A 11 4.93 -0.25 8.32
N LYS A 12 5.27 -0.78 9.49
CA LYS A 12 5.75 0.05 10.61
C LYS A 12 7.07 0.76 10.29
N VAL A 13 7.99 0.09 9.59
CA VAL A 13 9.24 0.70 9.13
C VAL A 13 8.95 1.79 8.10
N LEU A 14 8.13 1.48 7.10
CA LEU A 14 7.70 2.40 6.05
C LEU A 14 7.07 3.68 6.61
N LEU A 15 6.24 3.56 7.64
CA LEU A 15 5.62 4.71 8.29
C LEU A 15 6.60 5.56 9.11
N LYS A 16 7.72 4.97 9.55
CA LYS A 16 8.76 5.66 10.31
C LYS A 16 9.80 6.31 9.42
N THR A 17 10.24 5.64 8.36
CA THR A 17 11.37 6.05 7.52
C THR A 17 10.96 6.52 6.13
N GLY A 18 9.81 6.07 5.64
CA GLY A 18 9.29 6.39 4.32
C GLY A 18 8.18 7.44 4.34
N LYS A 19 7.53 7.58 3.18
CA LYS A 19 6.42 8.51 2.99
C LYS A 19 5.27 7.80 2.28
N VAL A 20 4.11 7.83 2.91
CA VAL A 20 2.90 7.17 2.39
C VAL A 20 1.72 8.12 2.35
N VAL A 21 0.80 7.84 1.46
CA VAL A 21 -0.50 8.49 1.35
C VAL A 21 -1.60 7.48 1.61
N LEU A 22 -2.65 7.93 2.30
CA LEU A 22 -3.75 7.07 2.71
C LEU A 22 -5.01 7.45 1.93
N GLY A 23 -5.75 6.44 1.50
CA GLY A 23 -7.01 6.58 0.78
C GLY A 23 -6.87 6.42 -0.74
N SER A 24 -7.92 5.90 -1.34
CA SER A 24 -7.97 5.52 -2.75
C SER A 24 -7.91 6.75 -3.66
N ASP A 25 -8.67 7.80 -3.36
CA ASP A 25 -8.75 9.02 -4.17
C ASP A 25 -7.37 9.72 -4.31
N LYS A 26 -6.69 9.93 -3.18
CA LYS A 26 -5.35 10.51 -3.16
C LYS A 26 -4.32 9.60 -3.84
N SER A 27 -4.43 8.30 -3.61
CA SER A 27 -3.54 7.32 -4.25
C SER A 27 -3.69 7.37 -5.77
N ILE A 28 -4.92 7.31 -6.31
CA ILE A 28 -5.20 7.41 -7.74
C ILE A 28 -4.64 8.73 -8.32
N LYS A 29 -4.83 9.85 -7.61
CA LYS A 29 -4.29 11.15 -8.05
C LYS A 29 -2.76 11.13 -8.16
N LEU A 30 -2.06 10.60 -7.16
CA LEU A 30 -0.60 10.53 -7.17
C LEU A 30 -0.08 9.47 -8.16
N LEU A 31 -0.84 8.42 -8.41
CA LEU A 31 -0.54 7.39 -9.39
C LEU A 31 -0.57 7.95 -10.81
N LYS A 32 -1.59 8.76 -11.11
CA LYS A 32 -1.72 9.51 -12.38
C LYS A 32 -0.58 10.50 -12.58
N MET A 33 -0.02 11.03 -11.49
CA MET A 33 1.13 11.93 -11.52
C MET A 33 2.48 11.19 -11.58
N GLY A 34 2.51 9.86 -11.49
CA GLY A 34 3.75 9.08 -11.47
C GLY A 34 4.61 9.29 -10.22
N LYS A 35 4.02 9.77 -9.11
CA LYS A 35 4.75 10.04 -7.86
C LYS A 35 4.78 8.86 -6.89
N LEU A 36 4.04 7.80 -7.19
CA LEU A 36 3.97 6.60 -6.37
C LEU A 36 4.97 5.56 -6.85
N LYS A 37 5.74 5.02 -5.91
CA LYS A 37 6.65 3.88 -6.11
C LYS A 37 5.95 2.53 -5.89
N GLY A 38 4.79 2.54 -5.23
CA GLY A 38 3.97 1.34 -5.02
C GLY A 38 2.59 1.67 -4.48
N VAL A 39 1.70 0.68 -4.52
CA VAL A 39 0.37 0.77 -3.90
C VAL A 39 0.07 -0.51 -3.13
N VAL A 40 -0.48 -0.37 -1.94
CA VAL A 40 -1.07 -1.46 -1.18
C VAL A 40 -2.59 -1.36 -1.25
N VAL A 41 -3.24 -2.46 -1.58
CA VAL A 41 -4.70 -2.59 -1.54
C VAL A 41 -5.13 -3.59 -0.48
N ALA A 42 -6.16 -3.27 0.28
CA ALA A 42 -6.77 -4.21 1.24
C ALA A 42 -7.61 -5.26 0.48
N SER A 43 -7.68 -6.48 1.01
CA SER A 43 -8.58 -7.52 0.48
C SER A 43 -10.06 -7.11 0.55
N THR A 44 -10.43 -6.29 1.54
CA THR A 44 -11.79 -5.75 1.69
C THR A 44 -12.09 -4.58 0.76
N LEU A 45 -11.17 -4.18 -0.13
CA LEU A 45 -11.39 -3.08 -1.08
C LEU A 45 -12.45 -3.50 -2.11
N ARG A 46 -13.38 -2.59 -2.40
CA ARG A 46 -14.39 -2.84 -3.44
C ARG A 46 -13.72 -3.08 -4.80
N SER A 47 -14.24 -4.04 -5.56
CA SER A 47 -13.67 -4.48 -6.83
C SER A 47 -13.55 -3.36 -7.86
N ASP A 48 -14.51 -2.43 -7.90
CA ASP A 48 -14.50 -1.27 -8.80
C ASP A 48 -13.27 -0.38 -8.57
N ILE A 49 -12.98 -0.05 -7.32
CA ILE A 49 -11.83 0.79 -6.96
C ILE A 49 -10.51 0.03 -7.18
N LYS A 50 -10.52 -1.28 -6.90
CA LYS A 50 -9.35 -2.15 -7.09
C LYS A 50 -8.96 -2.22 -8.56
N GLU A 51 -9.93 -2.41 -9.46
CA GLU A 51 -9.68 -2.43 -10.91
C GLU A 51 -9.12 -1.12 -11.42
N ASP A 52 -9.67 0.02 -10.96
CA ASP A 52 -9.14 1.32 -11.33
C ASP A 52 -7.70 1.50 -10.87
N ILE A 53 -7.39 1.17 -9.60
CA ILE A 53 -6.01 1.24 -9.09
C ILE A 53 -5.09 0.33 -9.89
N MET A 54 -5.47 -0.92 -10.15
CA MET A 54 -4.65 -1.85 -10.93
C MET A 54 -4.42 -1.36 -12.35
N ARG A 55 -5.45 -0.82 -13.01
CA ARG A 55 -5.34 -0.25 -14.35
C ARG A 55 -4.36 0.92 -14.37
N TYR A 56 -4.54 1.90 -13.49
CA TYR A 56 -3.64 3.05 -13.44
C TYR A 56 -2.22 2.64 -13.01
N ALA A 57 -2.08 1.66 -12.11
CA ALA A 57 -0.77 1.20 -11.64
C ALA A 57 -0.01 0.51 -12.76
N SER A 58 -0.68 -0.33 -13.54
CA SER A 58 -0.13 -0.98 -14.72
C SER A 58 0.31 0.04 -15.78
N LEU A 59 -0.48 1.10 -16.00
CA LEU A 59 -0.12 2.20 -16.91
C LEU A 59 1.12 2.98 -16.42
N SER A 60 1.23 3.21 -15.11
CA SER A 60 2.36 3.92 -14.51
C SER A 60 3.58 3.01 -14.23
N GLY A 61 3.48 1.70 -14.48
CA GLY A 61 4.54 0.73 -14.16
C GLY A 61 4.79 0.55 -12.66
N VAL A 62 3.79 0.84 -11.82
CA VAL A 62 3.89 0.82 -10.36
C VAL A 62 3.42 -0.55 -9.82
N PRO A 63 4.19 -1.21 -8.93
CA PRO A 63 3.77 -2.46 -8.32
C PRO A 63 2.59 -2.27 -7.36
N VAL A 64 1.62 -3.20 -7.43
CA VAL A 64 0.47 -3.27 -6.52
C VAL A 64 0.64 -4.49 -5.61
N VAL A 65 0.57 -4.27 -4.31
CA VAL A 65 0.67 -5.29 -3.26
C VAL A 65 -0.71 -5.50 -2.66
N GLU A 66 -1.21 -6.74 -2.68
CA GLU A 66 -2.46 -7.07 -2.02
C GLU A 66 -2.21 -7.50 -0.58
N TYR A 67 -2.83 -6.77 0.35
CA TYR A 67 -2.86 -7.14 1.76
C TYR A 67 -4.07 -8.02 2.05
N LYS A 68 -3.81 -9.25 2.52
CA LYS A 68 -4.86 -10.24 2.81
C LYS A 68 -5.74 -9.90 4.02
N GLY A 69 -5.32 -8.98 4.88
CA GLY A 69 -6.11 -8.57 6.05
C GLY A 69 -7.17 -7.52 5.72
N SER A 70 -7.91 -7.14 6.75
CA SER A 70 -9.01 -6.17 6.63
C SER A 70 -8.51 -4.72 6.59
N GLY A 71 -9.28 -3.82 5.98
CA GLY A 71 -8.97 -2.38 6.00
C GLY A 71 -8.90 -1.77 7.42
N TRP A 72 -9.50 -2.42 8.41
CA TRP A 72 -9.36 -2.09 9.83
C TRP A 72 -7.98 -2.41 10.39
N GLU A 73 -7.41 -3.56 9.99
CA GLU A 73 -6.05 -3.95 10.38
C GLU A 73 -5.04 -3.01 9.74
N LEU A 74 -5.20 -2.66 8.46
CA LEU A 74 -4.37 -1.63 7.82
C LEU A 74 -4.47 -0.27 8.53
N GLY A 75 -5.68 0.17 8.87
CA GLY A 75 -5.88 1.39 9.65
C GLY A 75 -5.12 1.37 10.98
N THR A 76 -5.21 0.25 11.69
CA THR A 76 -4.53 0.03 12.98
C THR A 76 -3.01 -0.01 12.83
N LEU A 77 -2.49 -0.70 11.81
CA LEU A 77 -1.06 -0.76 11.51
C LEU A 77 -0.49 0.63 11.16
N VAL A 78 -1.29 1.46 10.51
CA VAL A 78 -0.94 2.85 10.17
C VAL A 78 -1.15 3.81 11.34
N GLY A 79 -1.77 3.37 12.43
CA GLY A 79 -2.07 4.21 13.59
C GLY A 79 -3.17 5.24 13.32
N LYS A 80 -4.12 4.91 12.45
CA LYS A 80 -5.29 5.76 12.17
C LYS A 80 -6.58 5.13 12.71
N PRO A 81 -7.46 5.90 13.38
CA PRO A 81 -8.69 5.39 13.97
C PRO A 81 -9.82 5.19 12.93
N PHE A 82 -9.48 4.96 11.66
CA PHE A 82 -10.43 4.80 10.57
C PHE A 82 -9.99 3.69 9.61
N LEU A 83 -10.95 3.09 8.91
CA LEU A 83 -10.71 2.06 7.91
C LEU A 83 -9.91 2.63 6.73
N ILE A 84 -8.83 1.95 6.36
CA ILE A 84 -8.00 2.30 5.21
C ILE A 84 -8.04 1.14 4.21
N SER A 85 -8.59 1.43 3.03
CA SER A 85 -8.72 0.44 1.95
C SER A 85 -7.54 0.44 0.97
N THR A 86 -6.79 1.55 0.92
CA THR A 86 -5.67 1.75 -0.01
C THR A 86 -4.58 2.61 0.62
N ILE A 87 -3.32 2.22 0.44
CA ILE A 87 -2.14 2.99 0.83
C ILE A 87 -1.26 3.19 -0.40
N GLY A 88 -1.00 4.42 -0.80
CA GLY A 88 0.01 4.73 -1.80
C GLY A 88 1.37 4.96 -1.14
N ILE A 89 2.42 4.40 -1.71
CA ILE A 89 3.80 4.53 -1.25
C ILE A 89 4.49 5.57 -2.15
N GLU A 90 4.75 6.76 -1.61
CA GLU A 90 5.54 7.80 -2.31
C GLU A 90 7.04 7.50 -2.16
N ASP A 91 7.46 7.13 -0.94
CA ASP A 91 8.82 6.76 -0.65
C ASP A 91 8.88 5.53 0.26
N THR A 92 9.70 4.55 -0.14
CA THR A 92 9.84 3.28 0.57
C THR A 92 10.70 3.38 1.82
N GLY A 93 11.54 4.42 1.95
CA GLY A 93 12.58 4.48 2.97
C GLY A 93 13.40 3.18 3.01
N ASP A 94 13.55 2.64 4.21
CA ASP A 94 14.19 1.34 4.48
C ASP A 94 13.27 0.12 4.33
N SER A 95 11.99 0.33 4.00
CA SER A 95 11.05 -0.78 3.88
C SER A 95 11.15 -1.50 2.54
N ARG A 96 11.11 -2.82 2.62
CA ARG A 96 11.04 -3.82 1.55
C ARG A 96 9.61 -4.29 1.26
N ILE A 97 8.61 -3.50 1.63
CA ILE A 97 7.19 -3.83 1.44
C ILE A 97 6.84 -4.16 -0.03
N LEU A 98 7.54 -3.56 -0.99
CA LEU A 98 7.33 -3.80 -2.42
C LEU A 98 7.82 -5.18 -2.86
N GLU A 99 8.80 -5.77 -2.17
CA GLU A 99 9.30 -7.11 -2.46
C GLU A 99 8.31 -8.19 -2.01
N LEU A 100 7.45 -7.89 -1.03
CA LEU A 100 6.43 -8.83 -0.53
C LEU A 100 5.27 -9.04 -1.50
N GLY A 101 5.06 -8.15 -2.47
CA GLY A 101 4.03 -8.29 -3.51
C GLY A 101 4.40 -9.20 -4.67
N ASN A 102 5.65 -9.65 -4.78
CA ASN A 102 6.18 -10.46 -5.88
C ASN A 102 6.17 -11.97 -5.59
N LYS A 103 5.23 -12.46 -4.76
CA LYS A 103 5.16 -13.89 -4.39
C LYS A 103 3.80 -14.52 -4.67
#